data_AF-A0A8B7DJS1-F1
#
_entry.id   AF-A0A8B7DJS1-F1
#
_cell.length_a   1.000
_cell.length_b   1.000
_cell.length_c   1.000
_cell.angle_alpha   90.00
_cell.angle_beta   90.00
_cell.angle_gamma   90.00
#
_symmetry.space_group_name_H-M   'P 1'
#
loop_
_entity.id
_entity.type
_entity.pdbx_description
1 polymer ?
#
loop_
_entity_poly.entity_id
_entity_poly.type
_entity_poly.pdbx_seq_one_letter_code
_entity_poly.pdbx_strand_id
1 'polypeptide(L)'
;MLLDVSTPVLKVLLIKGGTLIFDEKDIELHAENILIVEGGVFLVGSEDQPFQHKAIIELHGHVRSVELPVYGAKSLILRQGYLGLYGKHIMNTWSRIAKTVNPNDVEMELIFEVPDWKVGDVIVIAATGRSIRENEVLTITKVNGKFVSFDPPLKYMHISVTQFIEGRYIETSAEVGLLSRNVIVRGSKNEQWNDVIVNCPDDFDPGQFATQTCFDGRFGEERGSDQFGVQIMVHSNKMSEGTAVAHFHYIEVTNAGQAFRLGRYPIHFHMEGDVSGSYVKGCAIHRSFNRAVTMHHVNNLVVERNVIYDILGTFI
;
A
#
# COMPACT_ATOMS: atom_id res chain seq x y z
N MET A 1 22.38 -14.01 7.69
CA MET A 1 22.03 -13.24 8.90
C MET A 1 20.56 -13.46 9.16
N LEU A 2 20.22 -13.84 10.38
CA LEU A 2 18.84 -13.94 10.83
C LEU A 2 18.51 -12.63 11.57
N LEU A 3 17.39 -12.00 11.23
CA LEU A 3 16.86 -10.88 11.97
C LEU A 3 15.90 -11.44 13.03
N ASP A 4 16.34 -11.44 14.27
CA ASP A 4 15.64 -12.03 15.42
C ASP A 4 15.29 -11.00 16.49
N VAL A 5 15.56 -9.71 16.27
CA VAL A 5 15.18 -8.62 17.18
C VAL A 5 14.79 -7.40 16.35
N SER A 6 13.75 -6.68 16.77
CA SER A 6 13.38 -5.41 16.15
C SER A 6 14.54 -4.42 16.22
N THR A 7 14.80 -3.70 15.14
CA THR A 7 15.98 -2.84 15.06
C THR A 7 15.69 -1.43 15.60
N PRO A 8 16.70 -0.72 16.11
CA PRO A 8 16.61 0.75 16.13
C PRO A 8 16.53 1.27 14.68
N VAL A 9 16.27 2.58 14.51
CA VAL A 9 16.26 3.20 13.18
C VAL A 9 17.68 3.20 12.59
N LEU A 10 17.94 2.25 11.68
CA LEU A 10 19.22 2.14 10.98
C LEU A 10 19.33 3.21 9.89
N LYS A 11 20.45 3.93 9.81
CA LYS A 11 20.66 4.92 8.73
C LYS A 11 20.63 4.27 7.35
N VAL A 12 21.41 3.21 7.16
CA VAL A 12 21.44 2.42 5.93
C VAL A 12 21.64 0.96 6.30
N LEU A 13 20.74 0.10 5.85
CA LEU A 13 20.92 -1.35 5.88
C LEU A 13 21.40 -1.81 4.50
N LEU A 14 22.66 -2.22 4.40
CA LEU A 14 23.26 -2.72 3.17
C LEU A 14 23.34 -4.25 3.20
N ILE A 15 22.57 -4.90 2.32
CA ILE A 15 22.57 -6.35 2.14
C ILE A 15 23.39 -6.64 0.88
N LYS A 16 24.67 -6.96 1.08
CA LYS A 16 25.68 -7.11 0.03
C LYS A 16 26.20 -8.54 -0.03
N GLY A 17 25.85 -9.28 -1.09
CA GLY A 17 26.32 -10.66 -1.35
C GLY A 17 25.95 -11.72 -0.31
N GLY A 18 25.19 -11.34 0.72
CA GLY A 18 24.72 -12.23 1.78
C GLY A 18 23.21 -12.20 1.93
N THR A 19 22.69 -13.08 2.78
CA THR A 19 21.26 -13.24 3.00
C THR A 19 20.85 -12.65 4.35
N LEU A 20 19.81 -11.81 4.35
CA LEU A 20 19.04 -11.42 5.53
C LEU A 20 17.68 -12.10 5.49
N ILE A 21 17.34 -12.85 6.54
CA ILE A 21 16.07 -13.56 6.69
C ILE A 21 15.42 -13.13 7.99
N PHE A 22 14.11 -12.91 8.01
CA PHE A 22 13.35 -12.68 9.24
C PHE A 22 13.15 -13.99 10.01
N ASP A 23 13.35 -13.95 11.33
CA ASP A 23 12.97 -15.05 12.23
C ASP A 23 11.45 -15.14 12.35
N GLU A 24 10.90 -16.34 12.57
CA GLU A 24 9.45 -16.59 12.63
C GLU A 24 8.88 -16.13 13.99
N LYS A 25 8.76 -14.80 14.13
CA LYS A 25 8.08 -14.11 15.24
C LYS A 25 7.71 -12.69 14.83
N ASP A 26 6.97 -11.99 15.68
CA ASP A 26 6.64 -10.60 15.43
C ASP A 26 7.90 -9.72 15.50
N ILE A 27 8.25 -9.07 14.39
CA ILE A 27 9.50 -8.30 14.24
C ILE A 27 9.26 -7.03 13.44
N GLU A 28 9.89 -5.95 13.89
CA GLU A 28 9.90 -4.66 13.18
C GLU A 28 11.32 -4.27 12.77
N LEU A 29 11.54 -4.09 11.47
CA LEU A 29 12.76 -3.55 10.89
C LEU A 29 12.57 -2.06 10.62
N HIS A 30 13.32 -1.23 11.34
CA HIS A 30 13.34 0.22 11.17
C HIS A 30 14.64 0.66 10.48
N ALA A 31 14.51 1.35 9.36
CA ALA A 31 15.67 1.92 8.66
C ALA A 31 15.30 3.20 7.92
N GLU A 32 16.24 4.09 7.60
CA GLU A 32 15.98 5.18 6.66
C GLU A 32 16.06 4.67 5.21
N ASN A 33 17.05 3.81 4.92
CA ASN A 33 17.21 3.21 3.61
C ASN A 33 17.71 1.76 3.72
N ILE A 34 17.27 0.91 2.81
CA ILE A 34 17.70 -0.49 2.66
C ILE A 34 18.16 -0.68 1.22
N LEU A 35 19.36 -1.22 1.01
CA LEU A 35 19.89 -1.54 -0.31
C LEU A 35 20.30 -3.01 -0.41
N ILE A 36 19.85 -3.67 -1.46
CA ILE A 36 20.20 -5.05 -1.81
C ILE A 36 21.05 -5.03 -3.07
N VAL A 37 22.32 -5.42 -2.94
CA VAL A 37 23.33 -5.29 -4.00
C VAL A 37 24.24 -6.51 -4.07
N GLU A 38 24.93 -6.66 -5.20
CA GLU A 38 25.98 -7.66 -5.41
C GLU A 38 25.56 -9.09 -5.01
N GLY A 39 24.32 -9.48 -5.35
CA GLY A 39 23.78 -10.80 -5.03
C GLY A 39 23.22 -10.94 -3.62
N GLY A 40 22.95 -9.82 -2.95
CA GLY A 40 22.28 -9.81 -1.65
C GLY A 40 20.88 -10.40 -1.72
N VAL A 41 20.43 -11.02 -0.64
CA VAL A 41 19.12 -11.66 -0.56
C VAL A 41 18.38 -11.15 0.67
N PHE A 42 17.19 -10.59 0.48
CA PHE A 42 16.33 -10.14 1.58
C PHE A 42 15.01 -10.94 1.57
N LEU A 43 14.78 -11.71 2.62
CA LEU A 43 13.64 -12.61 2.76
C LEU A 43 12.81 -12.32 4.01
N VAL A 44 11.49 -12.28 3.81
CA VAL A 44 10.47 -12.40 4.87
C VAL A 44 9.57 -13.55 4.47
N GLY A 45 9.73 -14.71 5.10
CA GLY A 45 9.10 -15.96 4.67
C GLY A 45 9.62 -16.45 3.31
N SER A 46 8.90 -17.41 2.74
CA SER A 46 9.14 -17.99 1.41
C SER A 46 7.82 -18.37 0.75
N GLU A 47 7.88 -18.82 -0.51
CA GLU A 47 6.69 -19.25 -1.25
C GLU A 47 6.03 -20.48 -0.63
N ASP A 48 6.85 -21.48 -0.26
CA ASP A 48 6.38 -22.73 0.36
C ASP A 48 6.06 -22.57 1.85
N GLN A 49 6.71 -21.62 2.52
CA GLN A 49 6.50 -21.30 3.92
C GLN A 49 6.32 -19.79 4.08
N PRO A 50 5.10 -19.28 3.84
CA PRO A 50 4.80 -17.86 4.05
C PRO A 50 5.01 -17.48 5.51
N PHE A 51 5.35 -16.21 5.75
CA PHE A 51 5.61 -15.71 7.09
C PHE A 51 4.35 -15.83 7.96
N GLN A 52 4.46 -16.46 9.13
CA GLN A 52 3.29 -16.75 9.96
C GLN A 52 2.98 -15.67 11.01
N HIS A 53 3.93 -14.78 11.23
CA HIS A 53 3.89 -13.73 12.24
C HIS A 53 3.68 -12.34 11.62
N LYS A 54 3.77 -11.29 12.42
CA LYS A 54 3.71 -9.91 11.94
C LYS A 54 5.11 -9.38 11.66
N ALA A 55 5.38 -9.04 10.40
CA ALA A 55 6.62 -8.38 10.01
C ALA A 55 6.30 -6.95 9.57
N ILE A 56 6.94 -5.95 10.18
CA ILE A 56 6.84 -4.56 9.74
C ILE A 56 8.21 -4.09 9.26
N ILE A 57 8.30 -3.65 8.02
CA ILE A 57 9.44 -2.91 7.48
C ILE A 57 9.02 -1.45 7.42
N GLU A 58 9.51 -0.66 8.37
CA GLU A 58 9.17 0.76 8.47
C GLU A 58 10.34 1.63 8.05
N LEU A 59 10.12 2.45 7.00
CA LEU A 59 11.15 3.35 6.51
C LEU A 59 11.01 4.78 7.03
N HIS A 60 12.11 5.31 7.55
CA HIS A 60 12.23 6.60 8.21
C HIS A 60 12.78 7.68 7.27
N GLY A 61 12.27 8.91 7.41
CA GLY A 61 12.73 10.05 6.62
C GLY A 61 11.62 11.05 6.28
N HIS A 62 11.99 12.15 5.65
CA HIS A 62 11.10 13.24 5.23
C HIS A 62 11.66 13.93 3.98
N VAL A 63 10.91 14.89 3.41
CA VAL A 63 11.29 15.59 2.16
C VAL A 63 12.66 16.28 2.20
N ARG A 64 13.16 16.66 3.39
CA ARG A 64 14.49 17.26 3.59
C ARG A 64 15.58 16.26 3.99
N SER A 65 15.30 14.96 3.99
CA SER A 65 16.28 13.96 4.41
C SER A 65 17.41 13.88 3.39
N VAL A 66 18.61 13.54 3.86
CA VAL A 66 19.74 13.30 2.96
C VAL A 66 19.39 12.14 2.03
N GLU A 67 19.56 12.38 0.75
CA GLU A 67 19.18 11.44 -0.29
C GLU A 67 20.36 10.57 -0.72
N LEU A 68 20.09 9.30 -0.96
CA LEU A 68 20.99 8.45 -1.71
C LEU A 68 20.99 8.90 -3.17
N PRO A 69 22.17 9.03 -3.82
CA PRO A 69 22.23 9.30 -5.25
C PRO A 69 21.37 8.31 -6.03
N VAL A 70 20.61 8.80 -7.02
CA VAL A 70 19.64 8.03 -7.83
C VAL A 70 18.38 7.60 -7.07
N TYR A 71 18.52 7.11 -5.82
CA TYR A 71 17.46 6.42 -5.10
C TYR A 71 16.62 7.31 -4.17
N GLY A 72 17.09 8.50 -3.80
CA GLY A 72 16.34 9.37 -2.89
C GLY A 72 16.45 8.94 -1.42
N ALA A 73 15.45 9.30 -0.61
CA ALA A 73 15.36 8.93 0.80
C ALA A 73 14.11 8.09 1.08
N LYS A 74 14.07 7.44 2.27
CA LYS A 74 12.98 6.55 2.71
C LYS A 74 12.75 5.43 1.71
N SER A 75 13.82 4.70 1.39
CA SER A 75 13.88 3.83 0.20
C SER A 75 14.27 2.38 0.49
N LEU A 76 13.56 1.43 -0.14
CA LEU A 76 13.91 0.02 -0.24
C LEU A 76 14.34 -0.26 -1.68
N ILE A 77 15.63 -0.54 -1.89
CA ILE A 77 16.22 -0.63 -3.23
C ILE A 77 16.74 -2.05 -3.47
N LEU A 78 16.26 -2.67 -4.53
CA LEU A 78 16.85 -3.87 -5.09
C LEU A 78 17.63 -3.51 -6.36
N ARG A 79 18.96 -3.62 -6.30
CA ARG A 79 19.84 -3.34 -7.45
C ARG A 79 20.41 -4.59 -8.09
N GLN A 80 20.82 -5.56 -7.27
CA GLN A 80 21.33 -6.84 -7.76
C GLN A 80 21.20 -7.88 -6.66
N GLY A 81 20.35 -8.88 -6.88
CA GLY A 81 20.04 -9.91 -5.90
C GLY A 81 18.56 -10.28 -5.90
N TYR A 82 18.07 -10.65 -4.73
CA TYR A 82 16.72 -11.17 -4.55
C TYR A 82 15.99 -10.47 -3.40
N LEU A 83 14.77 -10.01 -3.64
CA LEU A 83 13.85 -9.52 -2.62
C LEU A 83 12.60 -10.39 -2.62
N GLY A 84 12.36 -11.13 -1.54
CA GLY A 84 11.18 -11.97 -1.38
C GLY A 84 10.42 -11.59 -0.11
N LEU A 85 9.22 -11.04 -0.28
CA LEU A 85 8.33 -10.72 0.83
C LEU A 85 7.06 -11.57 0.70
N TYR A 86 6.89 -12.51 1.62
CA TYR A 86 5.89 -13.56 1.57
C TYR A 86 4.97 -13.53 2.79
N GLY A 87 3.85 -12.82 2.66
CA GLY A 87 2.75 -12.85 3.62
C GLY A 87 1.83 -14.05 3.44
N LYS A 88 0.91 -14.24 4.40
CA LYS A 88 -0.07 -15.33 4.39
C LYS A 88 -0.93 -15.27 3.14
N HIS A 89 -1.04 -16.41 2.47
CA HIS A 89 -1.92 -16.56 1.32
C HIS A 89 -3.37 -16.25 1.73
N ILE A 90 -4.06 -15.48 0.89
CA ILE A 90 -5.48 -15.16 1.04
C ILE A 90 -6.18 -15.65 -0.22
N MET A 91 -7.16 -16.54 -0.04
CA MET A 91 -7.89 -17.17 -1.14
C MET A 91 -8.61 -16.10 -1.99
N ASN A 92 -9.38 -15.25 -1.32
CA ASN A 92 -10.13 -14.14 -1.94
C ASN A 92 -9.66 -12.81 -1.36
N THR A 93 -8.79 -12.11 -2.09
CA THR A 93 -8.31 -10.77 -1.68
C THR A 93 -9.36 -9.70 -1.83
N TRP A 94 -10.37 -9.94 -2.65
CA TRP A 94 -11.54 -9.11 -2.84
C TRP A 94 -12.76 -9.97 -3.20
N SER A 95 -13.94 -9.40 -3.04
CA SER A 95 -15.24 -9.97 -3.40
C SER A 95 -16.19 -8.86 -3.84
N ARG A 96 -17.47 -9.15 -4.03
CA ARG A 96 -18.52 -8.17 -4.27
C ARG A 96 -19.69 -8.39 -3.33
N ILE A 97 -20.45 -7.34 -3.05
CA ILE A 97 -21.67 -7.48 -2.26
C ILE A 97 -22.74 -8.26 -3.04
N ALA A 98 -23.38 -9.24 -2.39
CA ALA A 98 -24.43 -10.06 -2.98
C ALA A 98 -25.78 -9.32 -3.06
N LYS A 99 -25.98 -8.32 -2.19
CA LYS A 99 -27.20 -7.50 -2.10
C LYS A 99 -26.84 -6.04 -1.83
N THR A 100 -27.67 -5.12 -2.29
CA THR A 100 -27.56 -3.70 -1.96
C THR A 100 -27.60 -3.51 -0.45
N VAL A 101 -26.66 -2.72 0.06
CA VAL A 101 -26.57 -2.29 1.46
C VAL A 101 -26.82 -0.79 1.56
N ASN A 102 -27.40 -0.35 2.67
CA ASN A 102 -27.89 1.00 2.90
C ASN A 102 -27.12 1.71 4.03
N PRO A 103 -27.23 3.04 4.14
CA PRO A 103 -26.70 3.76 5.28
C PRO A 103 -27.23 3.20 6.61
N ASN A 104 -26.33 3.12 7.59
CA ASN A 104 -26.48 2.51 8.92
C ASN A 104 -26.46 0.97 8.97
N ASP A 105 -26.36 0.27 7.83
CA ASP A 105 -26.10 -1.16 7.86
C ASP A 105 -24.71 -1.44 8.45
N VAL A 106 -24.61 -2.52 9.22
CA VAL A 106 -23.39 -2.97 9.91
C VAL A 106 -22.97 -4.37 9.48
N GLU A 107 -23.62 -4.91 8.45
CA GLU A 107 -23.36 -6.23 7.90
C GLU A 107 -23.64 -6.24 6.40
N MET A 108 -22.86 -7.03 5.67
CA MET A 108 -23.10 -7.30 4.25
C MET A 108 -22.90 -8.78 3.94
N GLU A 109 -23.63 -9.25 2.93
CA GLU A 109 -23.43 -10.56 2.32
C GLU A 109 -22.52 -10.41 1.10
N LEU A 110 -21.49 -11.25 0.98
CA LEU A 110 -20.56 -11.29 -0.14
C LEU A 110 -20.90 -12.42 -1.12
N ILE A 111 -20.49 -12.32 -2.38
CA ILE A 111 -20.74 -13.36 -3.39
C ILE A 111 -19.90 -14.63 -3.12
N PHE A 112 -18.66 -14.45 -2.68
CA PHE A 112 -17.71 -15.51 -2.34
C PHE A 112 -17.51 -15.62 -0.83
N GLU A 113 -17.20 -16.84 -0.37
CA GLU A 113 -16.75 -17.05 1.01
C GLU A 113 -15.36 -16.42 1.22
N VAL A 114 -15.12 -15.96 2.44
CA VAL A 114 -13.89 -15.27 2.82
C VAL A 114 -13.22 -15.98 4.01
N PRO A 115 -12.73 -17.22 3.85
CA PRO A 115 -12.23 -18.04 4.95
C PRO A 115 -11.01 -17.43 5.67
N ASP A 116 -10.25 -16.60 4.96
CA ASP A 116 -9.02 -15.97 5.47
C ASP A 116 -9.24 -14.59 6.10
N TRP A 117 -10.43 -13.99 5.94
CA TRP A 117 -10.75 -12.68 6.53
C TRP A 117 -11.10 -12.84 8.01
N LYS A 118 -10.58 -11.95 8.85
CA LYS A 118 -10.65 -12.07 10.31
C LYS A 118 -11.18 -10.82 10.96
N VAL A 119 -11.70 -11.00 12.17
CA VAL A 119 -12.05 -9.88 13.05
C VAL A 119 -10.82 -9.01 13.30
N GLY A 120 -10.99 -7.70 13.14
CA GLY A 120 -9.91 -6.71 13.21
C GLY A 120 -9.26 -6.39 11.87
N ASP A 121 -9.50 -7.18 10.81
CA ASP A 121 -9.02 -6.82 9.48
C ASP A 121 -9.75 -5.59 8.93
N VAL A 122 -9.03 -4.83 8.12
CA VAL A 122 -9.54 -3.64 7.46
C VAL A 122 -9.93 -3.98 6.03
N ILE A 123 -11.15 -3.59 5.65
CA ILE A 123 -11.69 -3.74 4.31
C ILE A 123 -12.06 -2.38 3.73
N VAL A 124 -12.16 -2.31 2.41
CA VAL A 124 -12.72 -1.17 1.70
C VAL A 124 -13.91 -1.63 0.86
N ILE A 125 -14.98 -0.85 0.84
CA ILE A 125 -16.08 -0.98 -0.11
C ILE A 125 -16.04 0.17 -1.12
N ALA A 126 -16.10 -0.19 -2.41
CA ALA A 126 -16.04 0.76 -3.51
C ALA A 126 -17.36 1.51 -3.69
N ALA A 127 -17.27 2.79 -4.02
CA ALA A 127 -18.45 3.61 -4.32
C ALA A 127 -19.20 3.07 -5.56
N THR A 128 -20.53 2.98 -5.47
CA THR A 128 -21.41 2.71 -6.62
C THR A 128 -22.22 3.92 -7.07
N GLY A 129 -22.13 5.03 -6.33
CA GLY A 129 -22.84 6.27 -6.63
C GLY A 129 -22.14 7.15 -7.65
N ARG A 130 -22.51 8.44 -7.66
CA ARG A 130 -21.94 9.44 -8.60
C ARG A 130 -20.61 10.03 -8.13
N SER A 131 -20.27 9.84 -6.85
CA SER A 131 -19.05 10.37 -6.25
C SER A 131 -18.10 9.24 -5.90
N ILE A 132 -16.88 9.30 -6.45
CA ILE A 132 -15.80 8.37 -6.11
C ILE A 132 -15.38 8.47 -4.63
N ARG A 133 -15.82 9.51 -3.91
CA ARG A 133 -15.55 9.73 -2.48
C ARG A 133 -16.52 8.99 -1.56
N GLU A 134 -17.53 8.31 -2.10
CA GLU A 134 -18.48 7.50 -1.32
C GLU A 134 -17.94 6.09 -1.01
N ASN A 135 -16.65 5.85 -1.23
CA ASN A 135 -16.00 4.63 -0.75
C ASN A 135 -15.84 4.68 0.76
N GLU A 136 -15.80 3.50 1.40
CA GLU A 136 -15.75 3.42 2.86
C GLU A 136 -14.73 2.38 3.31
N VAL A 137 -13.97 2.72 4.35
CA VAL A 137 -13.03 1.82 5.02
C VAL A 137 -13.67 1.38 6.31
N LEU A 138 -13.71 0.06 6.51
CA LEU A 138 -14.45 -0.59 7.60
C LEU A 138 -13.53 -1.60 8.29
N THR A 139 -13.73 -1.81 9.58
CA THR A 139 -13.06 -2.87 10.34
C THR A 139 -14.04 -4.02 10.57
N ILE A 140 -13.60 -5.23 10.24
CA ILE A 140 -14.41 -6.44 10.41
C ILE A 140 -14.61 -6.70 11.91
N THR A 141 -15.86 -6.85 12.32
CA THR A 141 -16.23 -7.23 13.68
C THR A 141 -16.68 -8.70 13.78
N LYS A 142 -17.12 -9.30 12.66
CA LYS A 142 -17.50 -10.71 12.59
C LYS A 142 -17.43 -11.24 11.16
N VAL A 143 -17.06 -12.50 11.00
CA VAL A 143 -17.12 -13.23 9.71
C VAL A 143 -17.85 -14.55 9.90
N ASN A 144 -18.82 -14.83 9.02
CA ASN A 144 -19.52 -16.11 8.95
C ASN A 144 -19.71 -16.52 7.49
N GLY A 145 -18.71 -17.22 6.93
CA GLY A 145 -18.70 -17.64 5.52
C GLY A 145 -18.71 -16.45 4.57
N LYS A 146 -19.91 -16.08 4.10
CA LYS A 146 -20.15 -14.94 3.20
C LYS A 146 -20.64 -13.67 3.90
N PHE A 147 -21.07 -13.78 5.15
CA PHE A 147 -21.59 -12.65 5.91
C PHE A 147 -20.46 -12.00 6.69
N VAL A 148 -20.28 -10.70 6.49
CA VAL A 148 -19.23 -9.90 7.14
C VAL A 148 -19.92 -8.75 7.87
N SER A 149 -19.80 -8.73 9.19
CA SER A 149 -20.20 -7.60 10.02
C SER A 149 -19.01 -6.68 10.25
N PHE A 150 -19.25 -5.38 10.37
CA PHE A 150 -18.20 -4.37 10.40
C PHE A 150 -18.58 -3.13 11.21
N ASP A 151 -17.57 -2.31 11.52
CA ASP A 151 -17.68 -1.02 12.18
C ASP A 151 -16.73 -0.01 11.48
N PRO A 152 -17.11 1.26 11.27
CA PRO A 152 -18.39 1.89 11.61
C PRO A 152 -19.57 1.43 10.71
N PRO A 153 -20.84 1.76 11.06
CA PRO A 153 -21.97 1.60 10.16
C PRO A 153 -21.77 2.38 8.85
N LEU A 154 -22.33 1.86 7.76
CA LEU A 154 -22.22 2.49 6.44
C LEU A 154 -22.80 3.90 6.43
N LYS A 155 -22.14 4.82 5.74
CA LYS A 155 -22.65 6.18 5.51
C LYS A 155 -23.39 6.27 4.18
N TYR A 156 -23.03 5.44 3.22
CA TYR A 156 -23.55 5.49 1.86
C TYR A 156 -24.24 4.19 1.47
N MET A 157 -25.07 4.28 0.44
CA MET A 157 -25.67 3.12 -0.19
C MET A 157 -24.69 2.53 -1.19
N HIS A 158 -24.51 1.20 -1.14
CA HIS A 158 -23.70 0.45 -2.10
C HIS A 158 -24.58 -0.57 -2.81
N ILE A 159 -24.68 -0.44 -4.13
CA ILE A 159 -25.67 -1.15 -4.94
C ILE A 159 -25.13 -2.51 -5.38
N SER A 160 -26.00 -3.53 -5.37
CA SER A 160 -25.81 -4.81 -6.06
C SER A 160 -27.06 -5.14 -6.87
N VAL A 161 -27.01 -4.94 -8.19
CA VAL A 161 -28.14 -5.15 -9.11
C VAL A 161 -27.69 -5.79 -10.41
N THR A 162 -28.57 -6.61 -10.96
CA THR A 162 -28.47 -7.13 -12.33
C THR A 162 -29.60 -6.54 -13.16
N GLN A 163 -29.26 -5.86 -14.25
CA GLN A 163 -30.23 -5.20 -15.14
C GLN A 163 -30.20 -5.84 -16.52
N PHE A 164 -31.35 -5.92 -17.19
CA PHE A 164 -31.43 -6.37 -18.58
C PHE A 164 -31.57 -5.17 -19.50
N ILE A 165 -30.52 -4.85 -20.27
CA ILE A 165 -30.44 -3.69 -21.15
C ILE A 165 -30.04 -4.17 -22.55
N GLU A 166 -30.82 -3.80 -23.57
CA GLU A 166 -30.55 -4.12 -24.99
C GLU A 166 -30.22 -5.61 -25.25
N GLY A 167 -30.92 -6.53 -24.58
CA GLY A 167 -30.70 -7.96 -24.75
C GLY A 167 -29.58 -8.56 -23.91
N ARG A 168 -28.94 -7.79 -23.02
CA ARG A 168 -27.80 -8.22 -22.19
C ARG A 168 -28.08 -8.01 -20.71
N TYR A 169 -27.61 -8.96 -19.89
CA TYR A 169 -27.54 -8.78 -18.44
C TYR A 169 -26.28 -8.00 -18.09
N ILE A 170 -26.45 -6.92 -17.33
CA ILE A 170 -25.37 -6.08 -16.81
C ILE A 170 -25.42 -6.18 -15.29
N GLU A 171 -24.35 -6.70 -14.70
CA GLU A 171 -24.17 -6.76 -13.26
C GLU A 171 -23.42 -5.52 -12.78
N THR A 172 -23.98 -4.84 -11.77
CA THR A 172 -23.33 -3.72 -11.08
C THR A 172 -23.37 -4.04 -9.60
N SER A 173 -22.20 -4.30 -9.02
CA SER A 173 -22.08 -4.61 -7.60
C SER A 173 -20.82 -3.97 -7.03
N ALA A 174 -20.93 -3.38 -5.84
CA ALA A 174 -19.80 -2.80 -5.14
C ALA A 174 -18.74 -3.87 -4.84
N GLU A 175 -17.49 -3.56 -5.18
CA GLU A 175 -16.35 -4.39 -4.84
C GLU A 175 -15.93 -4.15 -3.40
N VAL A 176 -15.57 -5.23 -2.70
CA VAL A 176 -15.07 -5.20 -1.33
C VAL A 176 -13.67 -5.81 -1.33
N GLY A 177 -12.66 -5.04 -0.96
CA GLY A 177 -11.26 -5.47 -0.94
C GLY A 177 -10.71 -5.55 0.49
N LEU A 178 -9.92 -6.59 0.78
CA LEU A 178 -9.21 -6.74 2.05
C LEU A 178 -7.87 -6.00 2.00
N LEU A 179 -7.69 -5.02 2.88
CA LEU A 179 -6.48 -4.19 2.96
C LEU A 179 -5.40 -4.77 3.91
N SER A 180 -5.79 -5.49 4.95
CA SER A 180 -4.85 -5.99 5.96
C SER A 180 -3.99 -7.15 5.45
N ARG A 181 -2.67 -7.10 5.69
CA ARG A 181 -1.73 -8.23 5.55
C ARG A 181 -0.78 -8.31 6.74
N ASN A 182 -0.15 -9.46 6.95
CA ASN A 182 0.76 -9.66 8.09
C ASN A 182 2.20 -9.19 7.84
N VAL A 183 2.62 -9.11 6.57
CA VAL A 183 3.90 -8.52 6.17
C VAL A 183 3.62 -7.13 5.61
N ILE A 184 4.14 -6.11 6.27
CA ILE A 184 3.80 -4.70 6.01
C ILE A 184 5.08 -3.94 5.67
N VAL A 185 5.07 -3.23 4.55
CA VAL A 185 6.10 -2.24 4.20
C VAL A 185 5.45 -0.86 4.26
N ARG A 186 5.96 0.02 5.12
CA ARG A 186 5.37 1.35 5.28
C ARG A 186 6.36 2.46 5.48
N GLY A 187 5.99 3.67 5.08
CA GLY A 187 6.70 4.87 5.50
C GLY A 187 6.30 5.24 6.93
N SER A 188 7.27 5.61 7.75
CA SER A 188 7.02 6.36 8.99
C SER A 188 6.19 7.60 8.69
N LYS A 189 5.32 7.95 9.63
CA LYS A 189 4.53 9.19 9.64
C LYS A 189 5.08 10.07 10.74
N ASN A 190 5.13 11.38 10.50
CA ASN A 190 5.38 12.30 11.59
C ASN A 190 4.04 12.77 12.14
N GLU A 191 3.68 12.33 13.35
CA GLU A 191 2.38 12.64 13.95
C GLU A 191 2.13 14.16 14.07
N GLN A 192 3.19 14.95 14.32
CA GLN A 192 3.11 16.41 14.40
C GLN A 192 2.75 17.08 13.06
N TRP A 193 2.77 16.34 11.95
CA TRP A 193 2.53 16.82 10.59
C TRP A 193 1.24 16.22 10.00
N ASN A 194 0.51 15.42 10.78
CA ASN A 194 -0.79 14.84 10.39
C ASN A 194 -1.97 15.75 10.73
N ASP A 195 -1.74 16.91 11.35
CA ASP A 195 -2.80 17.85 11.68
C ASP A 195 -3.42 18.42 10.39
N VAL A 196 -4.71 18.13 10.21
CA VAL A 196 -5.51 18.73 9.13
C VAL A 196 -5.84 20.15 9.55
N ILE A 197 -5.06 21.10 9.06
CA ILE A 197 -5.38 22.52 9.22
C ILE A 197 -6.59 22.82 8.32
N VAL A 198 -7.74 23.04 8.94
CA VAL A 198 -8.98 23.37 8.24
C VAL A 198 -8.87 24.78 7.66
N ASN A 199 -9.35 24.97 6.43
CA ASN A 199 -9.43 26.29 5.82
C ASN A 199 -10.24 27.26 6.72
N CYS A 200 -9.85 28.53 6.70
CA CYS A 200 -10.66 29.58 7.31
C CYS A 200 -12.09 29.54 6.72
N PRO A 201 -13.15 29.62 7.55
CA PRO A 201 -14.53 29.58 7.07
C PRO A 201 -14.91 30.75 6.15
N ASP A 202 -14.23 31.89 6.31
CA ASP A 202 -14.47 33.14 5.59
C ASP A 202 -13.17 33.65 4.96
N ASP A 203 -13.27 34.50 3.92
CA ASP A 203 -12.17 35.33 3.43
C ASP A 203 -11.68 36.22 4.59
N PHE A 204 -10.61 35.81 5.25
CA PHE A 204 -10.08 36.47 6.43
C PHE A 204 -9.22 37.66 5.98
N ASP A 205 -9.53 38.88 6.44
CA ASP A 205 -8.65 40.05 6.33
C ASP A 205 -7.89 40.21 7.66
N PRO A 206 -6.67 39.63 7.80
CA PRO A 206 -5.89 39.78 9.00
C PRO A 206 -5.39 41.23 9.04
N GLY A 207 -6.14 42.10 9.69
CA GLY A 207 -5.59 43.39 10.12
C GLY A 207 -4.21 43.17 10.76
N GLN A 208 -3.27 44.10 10.54
CA GLN A 208 -1.80 44.01 10.71
C GLN A 208 -1.26 43.38 12.02
N PHE A 209 -2.10 43.13 13.03
CA PHE A 209 -1.75 42.60 14.34
C PHE A 209 -2.61 41.41 14.81
N ALA A 210 -3.42 40.81 13.93
CA ALA A 210 -4.24 39.66 14.29
C ALA A 210 -3.39 38.38 14.42
N THR A 211 -3.56 37.65 15.53
CA THR A 211 -2.98 36.32 15.69
C THR A 211 -3.67 35.37 14.72
N GLN A 212 -2.90 34.74 13.83
CA GLN A 212 -3.41 33.79 12.85
C GLN A 212 -3.91 32.52 13.55
N THR A 213 -5.23 32.31 13.57
CA THR A 213 -5.87 31.10 14.14
C THR A 213 -6.26 30.06 13.09
N CYS A 214 -6.16 30.40 11.80
CA CYS A 214 -6.37 29.53 10.64
C CYS A 214 -5.48 30.02 9.47
N PHE A 215 -5.14 29.16 8.51
CA PHE A 215 -4.24 29.52 7.40
C PHE A 215 -5.01 30.23 6.27
N ASP A 216 -4.53 31.41 5.86
CA ASP A 216 -5.07 32.16 4.72
C ASP A 216 -4.09 32.03 3.54
N GLY A 217 -4.52 31.32 2.51
CA GLY A 217 -3.70 30.90 1.37
C GLY A 217 -4.28 29.64 0.72
N ARG A 218 -4.04 29.45 -0.59
CA ARG A 218 -4.46 28.23 -1.30
C ARG A 218 -3.66 27.03 -0.79
N PHE A 219 -4.13 26.40 0.29
CA PHE A 219 -3.49 25.23 0.87
C PHE A 219 -4.05 23.92 0.33
N GLY A 220 -3.12 23.02 0.00
CA GLY A 220 -3.30 21.78 -0.77
C GLY A 220 -2.10 21.45 -1.68
N GLU A 221 -1.22 22.44 -1.95
CA GLU A 221 -0.05 22.33 -2.85
C GLU A 221 1.31 22.61 -2.18
N GLU A 222 1.45 22.46 -0.85
CA GLU A 222 2.74 22.72 -0.21
C GLU A 222 3.76 21.58 -0.38
N ARG A 223 4.97 21.95 -0.84
CA ARG A 223 6.18 21.14 -0.71
C ARG A 223 6.58 21.02 0.76
N GLY A 224 5.85 20.20 1.50
CA GLY A 224 6.03 20.01 2.94
C GLY A 224 4.99 19.10 3.62
N SER A 225 3.97 18.63 2.92
CA SER A 225 3.01 17.66 3.46
C SER A 225 3.68 16.33 3.82
N ASP A 226 3.10 15.57 4.76
CA ASP A 226 3.48 14.18 5.07
C ASP A 226 3.15 13.20 3.90
N GLN A 227 3.00 13.73 2.67
CA GLN A 227 2.88 12.96 1.43
C GLN A 227 4.25 12.40 0.99
N PHE A 228 5.02 11.91 1.95
CA PHE A 228 6.37 11.41 1.80
C PHE A 228 6.49 10.00 2.40
N GLY A 229 5.93 9.05 1.68
CA GLY A 229 5.89 7.65 2.05
C GLY A 229 7.14 6.87 1.64
N VAL A 230 7.15 5.60 2.03
CA VAL A 230 8.16 4.64 1.57
C VAL A 230 8.12 4.49 0.05
N GLN A 231 9.28 4.38 -0.57
CA GLN A 231 9.38 4.05 -1.99
C GLN A 231 10.21 2.78 -2.18
N ILE A 232 9.71 1.88 -3.03
CA ILE A 232 10.41 0.63 -3.38
C ILE A 232 10.81 0.70 -4.84
N MET A 233 12.09 0.46 -5.13
CA MET A 233 12.60 0.45 -6.49
C MET A 233 13.41 -0.81 -6.77
N VAL A 234 12.98 -1.54 -7.80
CA VAL A 234 13.73 -2.60 -8.46
C VAL A 234 14.42 -1.96 -9.66
N HIS A 235 15.74 -1.84 -9.59
CA HIS A 235 16.57 -1.17 -10.58
C HIS A 235 17.95 -1.82 -10.70
N SER A 236 18.15 -2.64 -11.71
CA SER A 236 19.39 -3.25 -12.12
C SER A 236 20.27 -2.29 -12.94
N ASN A 237 21.59 -2.45 -12.84
CA ASN A 237 22.53 -1.78 -13.75
C ASN A 237 22.68 -2.50 -15.10
N LYS A 238 22.01 -3.64 -15.26
CA LYS A 238 22.09 -4.50 -16.43
C LYS A 238 20.68 -4.97 -16.83
N MET A 239 20.17 -4.35 -17.89
CA MET A 239 18.84 -4.61 -18.44
C MET A 239 18.72 -6.03 -18.99
N SER A 240 17.62 -6.71 -18.69
CA SER A 240 17.27 -8.05 -19.17
C SER A 240 18.29 -9.16 -18.83
N GLU A 241 19.16 -8.97 -17.83
CA GLU A 241 20.07 -10.02 -17.35
C GLU A 241 19.51 -10.82 -16.16
N GLY A 242 18.29 -10.53 -15.70
CA GLY A 242 17.66 -11.24 -14.57
C GLY A 242 18.42 -11.11 -13.24
N THR A 243 19.19 -10.03 -13.07
CA THR A 243 20.08 -9.84 -11.92
C THR A 243 19.37 -9.27 -10.69
N ALA A 244 18.15 -8.76 -10.85
CA ALA A 244 17.28 -8.30 -9.78
C ALA A 244 15.92 -9.01 -9.90
N VAL A 245 15.57 -9.81 -8.90
CA VAL A 245 14.29 -10.54 -8.86
C VAL A 245 13.53 -10.14 -7.60
N ALA A 246 12.28 -9.70 -7.76
CA ALA A 246 11.44 -9.22 -6.66
C ALA A 246 10.10 -9.94 -6.63
N HIS A 247 9.79 -10.57 -5.49
CA HIS A 247 8.53 -11.25 -5.23
C HIS A 247 7.80 -10.52 -4.11
N PHE A 248 6.67 -9.91 -4.43
CA PHE A 248 5.74 -9.34 -3.47
C PHE A 248 4.50 -10.23 -3.41
N HIS A 249 4.37 -11.03 -2.35
CA HIS A 249 3.34 -12.05 -2.22
C HIS A 249 2.49 -11.79 -0.97
N TYR A 250 1.24 -11.37 -1.16
CA TYR A 250 0.28 -11.09 -0.09
C TYR A 250 0.82 -10.16 1.00
N ILE A 251 1.50 -9.09 0.60
CA ILE A 251 2.01 -8.06 1.52
C ILE A 251 1.15 -6.79 1.47
N GLU A 252 1.26 -5.99 2.51
CA GLU A 252 0.66 -4.66 2.58
C GLU A 252 1.74 -3.61 2.35
N VAL A 253 1.49 -2.68 1.44
CA VAL A 253 2.33 -1.50 1.20
C VAL A 253 1.48 -0.27 1.48
N THR A 254 1.78 0.45 2.56
CA THR A 254 0.96 1.59 3.00
C THR A 254 1.79 2.79 3.41
N ASN A 255 1.20 3.99 3.36
CA ASN A 255 1.92 5.25 3.56
C ASN A 255 3.17 5.29 2.66
N ALA A 256 2.92 5.13 1.37
CA ALA A 256 3.93 4.82 0.36
C ALA A 256 3.88 5.82 -0.79
N GLY A 257 4.89 5.79 -1.67
CA GLY A 257 5.05 6.79 -2.72
C GLY A 257 5.40 8.18 -2.18
N GLN A 258 5.88 9.06 -3.04
CA GLN A 258 6.20 10.44 -2.67
C GLN A 258 5.55 11.40 -3.66
N ALA A 259 4.70 12.30 -3.17
CA ALA A 259 3.98 13.26 -4.01
C ALA A 259 4.96 14.25 -4.66
N PHE A 260 4.64 14.68 -5.89
CA PHE A 260 5.44 15.63 -6.67
C PHE A 260 6.89 15.17 -6.96
N ARG A 261 7.19 13.88 -6.78
CA ARG A 261 8.51 13.30 -7.03
C ARG A 261 8.41 12.16 -8.03
N LEU A 262 8.91 12.40 -9.24
CA LEU A 262 8.97 11.39 -10.29
C LEU A 262 9.89 10.23 -9.87
N GLY A 263 9.47 8.99 -10.14
CA GLY A 263 10.29 7.81 -9.86
C GLY A 263 10.30 7.37 -8.39
N ARG A 264 9.37 7.87 -7.56
CA ARG A 264 9.23 7.54 -6.13
C ARG A 264 7.83 6.97 -5.87
N TYR A 265 7.68 5.69 -6.20
CA TYR A 265 6.40 4.97 -6.16
C TYR A 265 6.41 3.90 -5.05
N PRO A 266 5.25 3.42 -4.58
CA PRO A 266 5.18 2.32 -3.63
C PRO A 266 5.90 1.07 -4.11
N ILE A 267 5.70 0.67 -5.38
CA ILE A 267 6.44 -0.39 -6.06
C ILE A 267 6.82 0.09 -7.46
N HIS A 268 8.12 0.16 -7.76
CA HIS A 268 8.64 0.63 -9.04
C HIS A 268 9.62 -0.36 -9.65
N PHE A 269 9.31 -0.87 -10.82
CA PHE A 269 10.29 -1.58 -11.67
C PHE A 269 10.80 -0.59 -12.72
N HIS A 270 12.10 -0.26 -12.65
CA HIS A 270 12.68 0.84 -13.42
C HIS A 270 13.76 0.36 -14.38
N MET A 271 13.45 0.37 -15.68
CA MET A 271 14.37 0.04 -16.78
C MET A 271 14.95 -1.37 -16.72
N GLU A 272 14.20 -2.31 -16.12
CA GLU A 272 14.67 -3.69 -15.95
C GLU A 272 14.72 -4.49 -17.25
N GLY A 273 13.94 -4.13 -18.26
CA GLY A 273 13.74 -4.98 -19.44
C GLY A 273 12.92 -6.22 -19.07
N ASP A 274 13.43 -7.42 -19.34
CA ASP A 274 12.73 -8.66 -18.98
C ASP A 274 12.88 -8.99 -17.48
N VAL A 275 11.75 -9.04 -16.77
CA VAL A 275 11.69 -9.42 -15.34
C VAL A 275 10.97 -10.74 -15.10
N SER A 276 11.01 -11.65 -16.07
CA SER A 276 10.48 -13.01 -15.94
C SER A 276 10.91 -13.63 -14.61
N GLY A 277 9.93 -14.03 -13.79
CA GLY A 277 10.12 -14.53 -12.43
C GLY A 277 9.70 -13.54 -11.34
N SER A 278 9.73 -12.23 -11.59
CA SER A 278 9.24 -11.22 -10.62
C SER A 278 7.72 -11.09 -10.66
N TYR A 279 7.12 -10.74 -9.52
CA TYR A 279 5.67 -10.54 -9.43
C TYR A 279 5.22 -9.66 -8.26
N VAL A 280 4.03 -9.07 -8.45
CA VAL A 280 3.24 -8.39 -7.42
C VAL A 280 1.88 -9.08 -7.34
N LYS A 281 1.70 -9.94 -6.33
CA LYS A 281 0.55 -10.85 -6.24
C LYS A 281 -0.16 -10.74 -4.90
N GLY A 282 -1.48 -10.57 -4.94
CA GLY A 282 -2.32 -10.60 -3.73
C GLY A 282 -2.08 -9.46 -2.74
N CYS A 283 -1.29 -8.46 -3.13
CA CYS A 283 -0.86 -7.37 -2.26
C CYS A 283 -1.99 -6.36 -2.03
N ALA A 284 -1.97 -5.71 -0.88
CA ALA A 284 -2.78 -4.52 -0.61
C ALA A 284 -1.88 -3.29 -0.69
N ILE A 285 -2.16 -2.37 -1.60
CA ILE A 285 -1.39 -1.13 -1.75
C ILE A 285 -2.35 0.03 -1.52
N HIS A 286 -2.15 0.76 -0.41
CA HIS A 286 -3.10 1.81 -0.04
C HIS A 286 -2.47 2.98 0.69
N ARG A 287 -3.19 4.11 0.74
CA ARG A 287 -2.68 5.38 1.28
C ARG A 287 -1.32 5.71 0.63
N SER A 288 -1.37 5.85 -0.69
CA SER A 288 -0.19 6.14 -1.50
C SER A 288 -0.20 7.57 -2.01
N PHE A 289 0.96 8.21 -1.97
CA PHE A 289 1.17 9.55 -2.48
C PHE A 289 1.69 9.57 -3.92
N ASN A 290 1.74 8.40 -4.57
CA ASN A 290 2.07 8.24 -5.99
C ASN A 290 1.43 6.97 -6.58
N ARG A 291 1.55 6.72 -7.89
CA ARG A 291 0.98 5.52 -8.56
C ARG A 291 1.43 4.21 -7.91
N ALA A 292 0.49 3.31 -7.60
CA ALA A 292 0.69 2.12 -6.78
C ALA A 292 1.80 1.17 -7.28
N VAL A 293 1.67 0.66 -8.50
CA VAL A 293 2.68 -0.18 -9.17
C VAL A 293 3.06 0.50 -10.46
N THR A 294 4.32 0.91 -10.59
CA THR A 294 4.82 1.58 -11.80
C THR A 294 5.84 0.70 -12.51
N MET A 295 5.62 0.53 -13.82
CA MET A 295 6.49 -0.25 -14.71
C MET A 295 7.05 0.69 -15.76
N HIS A 296 8.37 0.89 -15.77
CA HIS A 296 9.03 1.74 -16.75
C HIS A 296 10.02 0.90 -17.54
N HIS A 297 9.73 0.62 -18.82
CA HIS A 297 10.55 -0.24 -19.69
C HIS A 297 10.75 -1.66 -19.09
N VAL A 298 9.63 -2.35 -18.88
CA VAL A 298 9.56 -3.67 -18.22
C VAL A 298 8.72 -4.62 -19.08
N ASN A 299 9.14 -5.89 -19.18
CA ASN A 299 8.45 -6.99 -19.85
C ASN A 299 8.27 -8.18 -18.88
N ASN A 300 7.18 -8.94 -19.04
CA ASN A 300 6.93 -10.20 -18.32
C ASN A 300 6.79 -10.09 -16.78
N LEU A 301 6.40 -8.92 -16.26
CA LEU A 301 6.01 -8.78 -14.84
C LEU A 301 4.60 -9.33 -14.62
N VAL A 302 4.41 -10.20 -13.63
CA VAL A 302 3.06 -10.65 -13.22
C VAL A 302 2.50 -9.70 -12.16
N VAL A 303 1.32 -9.13 -12.44
CA VAL A 303 0.57 -8.28 -11.50
C VAL A 303 -0.86 -8.82 -11.41
N GLU A 304 -1.19 -9.48 -10.30
CA GLU A 304 -2.52 -10.12 -10.16
C GLU A 304 -3.07 -10.06 -8.72
N ARG A 305 -4.41 -10.07 -8.60
CA ARG A 305 -5.14 -10.21 -7.32
C ARG A 305 -4.83 -9.13 -6.28
N ASN A 306 -4.27 -8.00 -6.69
CA ASN A 306 -3.95 -6.90 -5.80
C ASN A 306 -5.19 -6.05 -5.48
N VAL A 307 -5.28 -5.56 -4.24
CA VAL A 307 -6.25 -4.56 -3.83
C VAL A 307 -5.54 -3.22 -3.76
N ILE A 308 -5.99 -2.24 -4.53
CA ILE A 308 -5.35 -0.93 -4.61
C ILE A 308 -6.37 0.15 -4.28
N TYR A 309 -6.09 0.97 -3.27
CA TYR A 309 -7.04 1.93 -2.71
C TYR A 309 -6.34 3.22 -2.26
N ASP A 310 -7.03 4.37 -2.26
CA ASP A 310 -6.48 5.65 -1.78
C ASP A 310 -5.09 5.99 -2.34
N ILE A 311 -5.05 6.18 -3.67
CA ILE A 311 -3.82 6.45 -4.44
C ILE A 311 -3.86 7.85 -5.03
N LEU A 312 -2.88 8.68 -4.68
CA LEU A 312 -2.63 9.95 -5.36
C LEU A 312 -1.82 9.70 -6.63
N GLY A 313 -2.35 10.15 -7.76
CA GLY A 313 -1.78 9.91 -9.09
C GLY A 313 -2.66 8.95 -9.89
N THR A 314 -3.09 9.38 -11.07
CA THR A 314 -3.96 8.58 -11.94
C THR A 314 -3.31 7.25 -12.29
N PHE A 315 -4.09 6.18 -12.12
CA PHE A 315 -3.81 4.86 -12.68
C PHE A 315 -3.66 4.99 -14.20
N ILE A 316 -2.52 4.55 -14.72
CA ILE A 316 -2.22 3.88 -16.01
C ILE A 316 -0.69 3.74 -16.05
#